data_AF-A0ABD3XW49-F1
#
_entry.id   AF-A0ABD3XW49-F1
#
_cell.length_a   1.000
_cell.length_b   1.000
_cell.length_c   1.000
_cell.angle_alpha   90.00
_cell.angle_beta   90.00
_cell.angle_gamma   90.00
#
_symmetry.space_group_name_H-M   'P 1'
#
loop_
_entity.id
_entity.type
_entity.pdbx_description
1 polymer ?
#
loop_
_entity_poly.entity_id
_entity_poly.type
_entity_poly.pdbx_seq_one_letter_code
_entity_poly.pdbx_strand_id
1 'polypeptide(L)'
;VYCRKHGQRHLTKLRYFLRDKPTTVHLVDKDFVIDNSVLDSKLEKLKKKIVEVASQQPYWGEQIPTRWFLLEQQLMRLRDAGVK
;
A
#
# COMPACT_ATOMS: atom_id res chain seq x y z
N VAL A 1 10.09 21.47 1.24
CA VAL A 1 11.43 20.83 1.02
C VAL A 1 11.93 20.03 2.23
N TYR A 2 11.78 20.54 3.46
CA TYR A 2 12.27 19.88 4.70
C TYR A 2 11.65 18.50 4.97
N CYS A 3 10.32 18.37 4.84
CA CYS A 3 9.59 17.11 5.07
C CYS A 3 10.03 15.99 4.11
N ARG A 4 10.44 16.35 2.88
CA ARG A 4 10.85 15.39 1.84
C ARG A 4 12.18 14.71 2.15
N LYS A 5 13.16 15.47 2.67
CA LYS A 5 14.49 14.94 3.03
C LYS A 5 14.41 14.01 4.24
N HIS A 6 13.59 14.36 5.24
CA HIS A 6 13.35 13.51 6.40
C HIS A 6 12.59 12.22 6.05
N GLY A 7 11.56 12.30 5.20
CA GLY A 7 10.84 11.12 4.71
C GLY A 7 11.75 10.12 3.99
N GLN A 8 12.64 10.61 3.12
CA GLN A 8 13.64 9.76 2.46
C GLN A 8 14.59 9.10 3.46
N ARG A 9 15.08 9.85 4.45
CA ARG A 9 15.97 9.30 5.48
C ARG A 9 15.33 8.15 6.26
N HIS A 10 14.03 8.25 6.56
CA HIS A 10 13.30 7.18 7.24
C HIS A 10 13.11 5.95 6.35
N LEU A 11 12.76 6.14 5.08
CA LEU A 11 12.64 5.05 4.11
C LEU A 11 13.97 4.31 3.91
N THR A 12 15.09 5.02 3.81
CA THR A 12 16.41 4.39 3.70
C THR A 12 16.76 3.56 4.93
N LYS A 13 16.49 4.07 6.15
CA LYS A 13 16.69 3.30 7.38
C LYS A 13 15.82 2.05 7.44
N LEU A 14 14.55 2.17 7.04
CA LEU A 14 13.62 1.05 7.00
C LEU A 14 14.10 -0.02 6.03
N ARG A 15 14.51 0.36 4.82
CA ARG A 15 15.06 -0.58 3.83
C ARG A 15 16.31 -1.28 4.33
N TYR A 16 17.23 -0.55 4.96
CA TYR A 16 18.42 -1.13 5.58
C TYR A 16 18.05 -2.18 6.63
N PHE A 17 17.10 -1.87 7.51
CA PHE A 17 16.63 -2.80 8.54
C PHE A 17 15.91 -4.04 7.97
N LEU A 18 15.19 -3.88 6.86
CA LEU A 18 14.47 -4.97 6.24
C LEU A 18 15.35 -5.85 5.34
N ARG A 19 16.52 -5.37 4.89
CA ARG A 19 17.38 -6.02 3.88
C ARG A 19 17.68 -7.51 4.13
N ASP A 20 17.87 -7.90 5.39
CA ASP A 20 18.25 -9.28 5.74
C ASP A 20 17.05 -10.13 6.19
N LYS A 21 15.83 -9.61 6.04
CA LYS A 21 14.60 -10.31 6.45
C LYS A 21 13.94 -11.00 5.25
N PRO A 22 13.22 -12.11 5.49
CA PRO A 22 12.47 -12.79 4.43
C PRO A 22 11.37 -11.92 3.83
N THR A 23 10.94 -10.86 4.52
CA THR A 23 9.93 -9.91 4.05
C THR A 23 10.40 -9.02 2.89
N THR A 24 11.69 -9.02 2.56
CA THR A 24 12.24 -8.26 1.42
C THR A 24 11.60 -8.60 0.09
N VAL A 25 11.16 -9.85 -0.09
CA VAL A 25 10.49 -10.30 -1.32
C VAL A 25 9.18 -9.56 -1.60
N HIS A 26 8.59 -8.94 -0.57
CA HIS A 26 7.36 -8.15 -0.67
C HIS A 26 7.63 -6.65 -0.82
N LEU A 27 8.89 -6.22 -0.83
CA LEU A 27 9.24 -4.80 -0.95
C LEU A 27 9.36 -4.39 -2.42
N VAL A 28 8.64 -3.33 -2.77
CA VAL A 28 8.77 -2.68 -4.07
C VAL A 28 10.00 -1.77 -4.03
N ASP A 29 10.91 -1.91 -5.00
CA ASP A 29 12.18 -1.16 -5.04
C ASP A 29 12.01 0.35 -5.33
N LYS A 30 10.79 0.89 -5.33
CA LYS A 30 10.53 2.30 -5.65
C LYS A 30 9.90 3.05 -4.48
N ASP A 31 10.54 4.16 -4.11
CA ASP A 31 10.04 5.05 -3.07
C ASP A 31 9.16 6.16 -3.66
N PHE A 32 8.02 6.41 -3.01
CA PHE A 32 7.10 7.49 -3.35
C PHE A 32 6.97 8.43 -2.16
N VAL A 33 7.32 9.70 -2.36
CA VAL A 33 7.10 10.77 -1.37
C VAL A 33 6.13 11.77 -1.98
N ILE A 34 4.89 11.75 -1.46
CA ILE A 34 3.75 12.53 -1.91
C ILE A 34 3.51 13.65 -0.90
N ASP A 35 3.29 14.85 -1.42
CA ASP A 35 2.84 15.98 -0.61
C ASP A 35 1.32 16.13 -0.74
N ASN A 36 0.59 15.88 0.35
CA ASN A 36 -0.88 15.96 0.37
C ASN A 36 -1.41 17.40 0.40
N SER A 37 -0.55 18.40 0.61
CA SER A 37 -0.97 19.81 0.63
C SER A 37 -1.13 20.41 -0.76
N VAL A 38 -0.66 19.70 -1.80
CA VAL A 38 -0.68 20.13 -3.20
C VAL A 38 -1.16 19.00 -4.09
N LEU A 39 -1.60 19.33 -5.30
CA LEU A 39 -1.91 18.33 -6.32
C LEU A 39 -0.60 17.73 -6.87
N ASP A 40 -0.01 16.78 -6.14
CA ASP A 40 1.28 16.20 -6.49
C ASP A 40 1.13 15.21 -7.67
N SER A 41 1.75 15.53 -8.81
CA SER A 41 1.83 14.64 -9.99
C SER A 41 2.41 13.25 -9.69
N LYS A 42 3.11 13.07 -8.56
CA LYS A 42 3.59 11.76 -8.08
C LYS A 42 2.47 10.86 -7.57
N LEU A 43 1.33 11.41 -7.18
CA LEU A 43 0.17 10.64 -6.76
C LEU A 43 -0.32 9.73 -7.90
N GLU A 44 -0.44 10.26 -9.11
CA GLU A 44 -0.82 9.47 -10.28
C GLU A 44 0.21 8.39 -10.62
N LYS A 45 1.50 8.68 -10.41
CA LYS A 45 2.57 7.67 -10.56
C LYS A 45 2.47 6.56 -9.51
N LEU A 46 2.09 6.89 -8.28
CA LEU A 46 1.86 5.90 -7.23
C LEU A 46 0.64 5.03 -7.57
N LYS A 47 -0.49 5.63 -7.95
CA LYS A 47 -1.71 4.90 -8.35
C LYS A 47 -1.40 3.89 -9.46
N LYS A 48 -0.70 4.32 -10.51
CA LYS A 48 -0.29 3.43 -11.61
C LYS A 48 0.59 2.28 -11.11
N LYS A 49 1.54 2.55 -10.21
CA LYS A 49 2.41 1.49 -9.68
C LYS A 49 1.66 0.50 -8.78
N ILE A 50 0.69 0.97 -8.00
CA ILE A 50 -0.18 0.10 -7.19
C ILE A 50 -0.95 -0.85 -8.11
N VAL A 51 -1.59 -0.34 -9.16
CA VAL A 51 -2.32 -1.15 -10.13
C VAL A 51 -1.38 -2.14 -10.82
N GLU A 52 -0.19 -1.71 -11.23
CA GLU A 52 0.82 -2.58 -11.84
C GLU A 52 1.18 -3.76 -10.92
N VAL A 53 1.52 -3.49 -9.65
CA VAL A 53 1.89 -4.54 -8.68
C VAL A 53 0.70 -5.44 -8.35
N ALA A 54 -0.50 -4.87 -8.22
CA ALA A 54 -1.70 -5.64 -7.94
C ALA A 54 -2.06 -6.57 -9.12
N SER A 55 -1.89 -6.10 -10.36
CA SER A 55 -2.16 -6.89 -11.56
C SER A 55 -1.25 -8.10 -11.75
N GLN A 56 -0.08 -8.10 -11.09
CA GLN A 56 0.86 -9.22 -11.09
C GLN A 56 0.49 -10.30 -10.06
N GLN A 57 -0.46 -10.04 -9.17
CA GLN A 57 -0.85 -11.00 -8.15
C GLN A 57 -1.68 -12.14 -8.76
N PRO A 58 -1.49 -13.40 -8.35
CA PRO A 58 -2.17 -14.55 -8.94
C PRO A 58 -3.69 -14.48 -8.77
N TYR A 59 -4.16 -13.89 -7.67
CA TYR A 59 -5.56 -13.71 -7.36
C TYR A 59 -6.20 -12.50 -8.05
N TRP A 60 -5.45 -11.74 -8.85
CA TRP A 60 -5.98 -10.56 -9.53
C TRP A 60 -6.99 -10.95 -10.61
N GLY A 61 -8.23 -10.50 -10.44
CA GLY A 61 -9.32 -10.85 -11.35
C GLY A 61 -9.95 -12.21 -11.10
N GLU A 62 -9.55 -12.92 -10.04
CA GLU A 62 -10.27 -14.13 -9.61
C GLU A 62 -11.69 -13.77 -9.16
N GLN A 63 -12.63 -14.66 -9.46
CA GLN A 63 -14.00 -14.51 -8.98
C GLN A 63 -14.04 -14.79 -7.48
N ILE A 64 -14.12 -13.73 -6.68
CA ILE A 64 -14.35 -13.84 -5.24
C ILE A 64 -15.73 -14.45 -5.04
N PRO A 65 -15.87 -15.57 -4.31
CA PRO A 65 -17.18 -16.12 -4.02
C PRO A 65 -18.03 -15.08 -3.28
N THR A 66 -19.29 -14.92 -3.70
CA THR A 66 -20.20 -13.89 -3.14
C THR A 66 -20.28 -13.94 -1.61
N ARG A 67 -20.14 -15.13 -1.01
CA ARG A 67 -20.15 -15.32 0.44
C ARG A 67 -19.00 -14.60 1.15
N TRP A 68 -17.81 -14.55 0.56
CA TRP A 68 -16.65 -13.85 1.11
C TRP A 68 -16.83 -12.33 1.03
N PHE A 69 -17.39 -11.84 -0.08
CA PHE A 69 -17.73 -10.43 -0.23
C PHE A 69 -18.78 -9.98 0.80
N LEU A 70 -19.82 -10.78 1.01
CA LEU A 70 -20.86 -10.49 2.02
C LEU A 70 -20.29 -10.48 3.44
N LEU A 71 -19.40 -11.43 3.75
CA LEU A 71 -18.70 -11.48 5.03
C LEU A 71 -17.85 -10.22 5.24
N GLU A 72 -17.05 -9.84 4.24
CA GLU A 72 -16.22 -8.64 4.29
C GLU A 72 -17.07 -7.38 4.56
N GLN A 73 -18.19 -7.23 3.85
CA GLN A 73 -19.13 -6.13 4.08
C GLN A 73 -19.68 -6.12 5.51
N GLN A 74 -20.05 -7.29 6.06
CA GLN A 74 -20.55 -7.39 7.43
C GLN A 74 -19.46 -7.02 8.45
N LEU A 75 -18.24 -7.50 8.26
CA LEU A 75 -17.10 -7.17 9.12
C LEU A 75 -16.79 -5.66 9.08
N MET A 76 -16.83 -5.03 7.91
CA MET A 76 -16.66 -3.57 7.80
C MET A 76 -17.75 -2.81 8.55
N ARG A 77 -19.02 -3.22 8.44
CA ARG A 77 -20.13 -2.61 9.18
C ARG A 77 -19.97 -2.76 10.69
N LEU A 78 -19.54 -3.93 11.16
CA LEU A 78 -19.30 -4.18 12.59
C LEU A 78 -18.14 -3.33 13.13
N ARG A 79 -17.05 -3.20 12.36
CA ARG A 79 -15.93 -2.30 12.68
C ARG A 79 -16.42 -0.86 12.78
N ASP A 80 -17.18 -0.38 11.80
CA ASP A 80 -17.66 1.01 11.77
C ASP A 80 -18.68 1.29 12.87
N ALA A 81 -19.44 0.26 13.29
CA ALA A 81 -20.32 0.30 14.45
C ALA A 81 -19.58 0.19 15.80
N GLY A 82 -18.25 0.02 15.80
CA GLY A 82 -17.42 -0.05 17.02
C GLY A 82 -17.58 -1.33 17.83
N VAL A 83 -18.15 -2.39 17.25
CA VAL A 83 -18.27 -3.69 17.91
C VAL A 83 -16.89 -4.35 17.91
N LYS A 84 -16.26 -4.41 19.09
CA LYS A 84 -14.96 -5.07 19.33
C LYS A 84 -15.10 -6.58 19.41
#